data_AF-A0A4W5LJ71-F1
#
_entry.id   AF-A0A4W5LJ71-F1
#
_cell.length_a   1.000
_cell.length_b   1.000
_cell.length_c   1.000
_cell.angle_alpha   90.00
_cell.angle_beta   90.00
_cell.angle_gamma   90.00
#
_symmetry.space_group_name_H-M   'P 1'
#
loop_
_entity.id
_entity.type
_entity.pdbx_description
1 polymer ?
#
loop_
_entity_poly.entity_id
_entity_poly.type
_entity_poly.pdbx_seq_one_letter_code
_entity_poly.pdbx_strand_id
1 'polypeptide(L)'
;MPLHSLSVHPQMVRTFSFKGMTNKLFGQETPEQREAKLSLLEEQIVQGEETVTEKTVECEEYVKGAWVDMQRFKEQKDRDLREALIGYAVMQISMCKKVCITSVGRLVQKIGLLLSSLATRSVSG
;
A
#
# COMPACT_ATOMS: atom_id res chain seq x y z
N MET A 1 -78.19 -63.10 27.93
CA MET A 1 -77.46 -63.10 29.22
C MET A 1 -75.97 -63.03 28.92
N PRO A 2 -75.18 -62.25 29.68
CA PRO A 2 -74.38 -61.11 29.20
C PRO A 2 -72.87 -61.18 29.59
N LEU A 3 -72.08 -60.13 29.26
CA LEU A 3 -71.03 -59.47 30.08
C LEU A 3 -70.17 -58.55 29.16
N HIS A 4 -70.41 -57.23 29.08
CA HIS A 4 -69.85 -56.11 29.89
C HIS A 4 -68.31 -55.96 29.91
N SER A 5 -67.85 -54.77 29.46
CA SER A 5 -66.63 -53.99 29.83
C SER A 5 -65.91 -53.45 28.57
N LEU A 6 -65.34 -52.25 28.47
CA LEU A 6 -65.05 -51.16 29.41
C LEU A 6 -64.77 -49.90 28.56
N SER A 7 -65.24 -48.74 29.00
CA SER A 7 -64.90 -47.43 28.42
C SER A 7 -63.40 -47.14 28.63
N VAL A 8 -62.66 -46.88 27.55
CA VAL A 8 -61.30 -46.31 27.63
C VAL A 8 -61.27 -45.04 26.80
N HIS A 9 -61.41 -43.89 27.46
CA HIS A 9 -61.09 -42.60 26.86
C HIS A 9 -59.61 -42.60 26.47
N PRO A 10 -59.25 -42.28 25.21
CA PRO A 10 -57.86 -42.09 24.87
C PRO A 10 -57.36 -40.83 25.56
N GLN A 11 -56.47 -41.01 26.53
CA GLN A 11 -55.70 -39.92 27.12
C GLN A 11 -54.98 -39.20 25.98
N MET A 12 -55.27 -37.90 25.84
CA MET A 12 -54.61 -37.01 24.89
C MET A 12 -53.14 -36.92 25.25
N VAL A 13 -52.31 -37.74 24.59
CA VAL A 13 -50.86 -37.58 24.56
C VAL A 13 -50.60 -36.22 23.93
N ARG A 14 -50.29 -35.21 24.74
CA ARG A 14 -49.90 -33.88 24.26
C ARG A 14 -48.55 -34.02 23.56
N THR A 15 -48.57 -34.28 22.26
CA THR A 15 -47.41 -34.15 21.39
C THR A 15 -46.92 -32.70 21.49
N PHE A 16 -45.83 -32.47 22.20
CA PHE A 16 -45.15 -31.19 22.21
C PHE A 16 -44.49 -30.99 20.85
N SER A 17 -45.23 -30.42 19.91
CA SER A 17 -44.70 -30.02 18.62
C SER A 17 -43.75 -28.84 18.83
N PHE A 18 -42.47 -29.05 18.50
CA PHE A 18 -41.46 -27.98 18.49
C PHE A 18 -41.92 -26.79 17.62
N LYS A 19 -42.62 -27.09 16.52
CA LYS A 19 -43.26 -26.11 15.61
C LYS A 19 -44.39 -25.31 16.27
N GLY A 20 -45.09 -25.90 17.24
CA GLY A 20 -46.13 -25.22 18.03
C GLY A 20 -45.57 -24.43 19.21
N MET A 21 -44.39 -24.81 19.72
CA MET A 21 -43.69 -24.11 20.80
C MET A 21 -43.02 -22.82 20.31
N THR A 22 -42.40 -22.84 19.12
CA THR A 22 -41.85 -21.63 18.48
C THR A 22 -42.93 -20.62 18.09
N ASN A 23 -44.09 -21.07 17.61
CA ASN A 23 -45.23 -20.20 17.30
C ASN A 23 -45.78 -19.45 18.54
N LYS A 24 -45.64 -20.05 19.73
CA LYS A 24 -46.04 -19.43 21.01
C LYS A 24 -44.97 -18.53 21.62
N LEU A 25 -43.69 -18.82 21.39
CA LEU A 25 -42.56 -18.07 21.97
C LEU A 25 -42.19 -16.83 21.16
N PHE A 26 -42.35 -16.86 19.84
CA PHE A 26 -41.87 -15.78 18.96
C PHE A 26 -42.97 -15.12 18.11
N GLY A 27 -44.21 -15.62 18.20
CA GLY A 27 -45.28 -15.26 17.28
C GLY A 27 -45.02 -15.82 15.88
N GLN A 28 -46.08 -16.16 15.16
CA GLN A 28 -45.93 -16.42 13.73
C GLN A 28 -45.60 -15.08 13.09
N GLU A 29 -44.37 -14.92 12.59
CA GLU A 29 -43.99 -13.73 11.84
C GLU A 29 -45.04 -13.49 10.76
N THR A 30 -45.64 -12.29 10.77
CA THR A 30 -46.73 -12.00 9.84
C THR A 30 -46.18 -12.03 8.42
N PRO A 31 -46.98 -12.43 7.42
CA PRO A 31 -46.52 -12.45 6.04
C PRO A 31 -45.91 -11.09 5.62
N GLU A 32 -46.43 -9.99 6.14
CA GLU A 32 -45.94 -8.62 5.91
C GLU A 32 -44.55 -8.38 6.52
N GLN A 33 -44.26 -8.91 7.72
CA GLN A 33 -42.93 -8.82 8.34
C GLN A 33 -41.89 -9.62 7.57
N ARG A 34 -42.27 -10.78 7.05
CA ARG A 34 -41.39 -11.60 6.20
C ARG A 34 -41.10 -10.89 4.89
N GLU A 35 -42.11 -10.31 4.25
CA GLU A 35 -41.96 -9.57 3.01
C GLU A 35 -41.08 -8.33 3.20
N ALA A 36 -41.24 -7.60 4.30
CA ALA A 36 -40.37 -6.47 4.64
C ALA A 36 -38.90 -6.89 4.82
N LYS A 37 -38.64 -8.03 5.47
CA LYS A 37 -37.27 -8.57 5.60
C LYS A 37 -36.68 -9.00 4.27
N LEU A 38 -37.49 -9.63 3.40
CA LEU A 38 -37.05 -10.02 2.07
C LEU A 38 -36.71 -8.79 1.22
N SER A 39 -37.56 -7.77 1.24
CA SER A 39 -37.31 -6.50 0.55
C SER A 39 -36.03 -5.83 1.03
N LEU A 40 -35.77 -5.84 2.35
CA LEU A 40 -34.55 -5.28 2.92
C LEU A 40 -33.30 -6.06 2.48
N LEU A 41 -33.36 -7.39 2.48
CA LEU A 41 -32.25 -8.23 2.02
C LEU A 41 -31.96 -8.00 0.53
N GLU A 42 -33.00 -7.86 -0.29
CA GLU A 42 -32.84 -7.57 -1.72
C GLU A 42 -32.16 -6.21 -1.93
N GLU A 43 -32.58 -5.18 -1.20
CA GLU A 43 -31.95 -3.85 -1.25
C GLU A 43 -30.49 -3.90 -0.82
N GLN A 44 -30.16 -4.66 0.24
CA GLN A 44 -28.77 -4.86 0.68
C GLN A 44 -27.92 -5.60 -0.34
N ILE A 45 -28.49 -6.57 -1.06
CA ILE A 45 -27.80 -7.28 -2.13
C ILE A 45 -27.46 -6.30 -3.26
N VAL A 46 -28.45 -5.53 -3.74
CA VAL A 46 -28.25 -4.55 -4.82
C VAL A 46 -27.21 -3.50 -4.42
N GLN A 47 -27.32 -2.93 -3.22
CA GLN A 47 -26.32 -1.97 -2.72
C GLN A 47 -24.92 -2.59 -2.60
N GLY A 48 -24.84 -3.85 -2.17
CA GLY A 48 -23.59 -4.60 -2.09
C GLY A 48 -22.96 -4.81 -3.47
N GLU A 49 -23.75 -5.18 -4.47
CA GLU A 49 -23.30 -5.37 -5.85
C GLU A 49 -22.82 -4.06 -6.48
N GLU A 50 -23.55 -2.96 -6.28
CA GLU A 50 -23.13 -1.62 -6.72
C GLU A 50 -21.80 -1.22 -6.06
N THR A 51 -21.67 -1.43 -4.75
CA THR A 51 -20.44 -1.12 -4.01
C THR A 51 -19.25 -1.92 -4.52
N VAL A 52 -19.43 -3.23 -4.75
CA VAL A 52 -18.36 -4.09 -5.29
C VAL A 52 -17.95 -3.62 -6.69
N THR A 53 -18.93 -3.24 -7.51
CA THR A 53 -18.67 -2.75 -8.87
C THR A 53 -17.88 -1.44 -8.83
N GLU A 54 -18.30 -0.47 -8.02
CA GLU A 54 -17.61 0.80 -7.82
C GLU A 54 -16.16 0.59 -7.33
N LYS A 55 -15.98 -0.23 -6.29
CA LYS A 55 -14.65 -0.52 -5.72
C LYS A 55 -13.74 -1.28 -6.68
N THR A 56 -14.31 -2.11 -7.55
CA THR A 56 -13.56 -2.80 -8.58
C THR A 56 -13.00 -1.81 -9.60
N VAL A 57 -13.82 -0.85 -10.04
CA VAL A 57 -13.38 0.22 -10.96
C VAL A 57 -12.30 1.08 -10.29
N GLU A 58 -12.50 1.51 -9.05
CA GLU A 58 -11.51 2.28 -8.29
C GLU A 58 -10.16 1.54 -8.18
N CYS A 59 -10.20 0.23 -7.92
CA CYS A 59 -9.00 -0.61 -7.85
C CYS A 59 -8.28 -0.67 -9.20
N GLU A 60 -9.00 -0.84 -10.31
CA GLU A 60 -8.40 -0.85 -11.64
C GLU A 60 -7.74 0.49 -11.99
N GLU A 61 -8.38 1.61 -11.66
CA GLU A 61 -7.82 2.95 -11.86
C GLU A 61 -6.57 3.16 -11.03
N TYR A 62 -6.59 2.73 -9.77
CA TYR A 62 -5.43 2.78 -8.88
C TYR A 62 -4.25 1.98 -9.44
N VAL A 63 -4.50 0.74 -9.89
CA VAL A 63 -3.46 -0.12 -10.48
C VAL A 63 -2.90 0.50 -11.76
N LYS A 64 -3.74 1.09 -12.62
CA LYS A 64 -3.29 1.80 -13.82
C LYS A 64 -2.40 3.00 -13.47
N GLY A 65 -2.79 3.80 -12.48
CA GLY A 65 -1.99 4.92 -11.98
C GLY A 65 -0.63 4.48 -11.44
N ALA A 66 -0.64 3.52 -10.51
CA ALA A 66 0.58 2.97 -9.92
C ALA A 66 1.52 2.34 -10.96
N TRP A 67 0.95 1.72 -12.01
CA TRP A 67 1.73 1.20 -13.12
C TRP A 67 2.47 2.29 -13.89
N VAL A 68 1.79 3.41 -14.22
CA VAL A 68 2.40 4.55 -14.89
C VAL A 68 3.54 5.13 -14.06
N ASP A 69 3.34 5.29 -12.76
CA ASP A 69 4.36 5.82 -11.86
C ASP A 69 5.58 4.90 -11.79
N MET A 70 5.35 3.58 -11.73
CA MET A 70 6.44 2.61 -11.74
C MET A 70 7.22 2.62 -13.08
N GLN A 71 6.56 2.83 -14.21
CA GLN A 71 7.25 2.98 -15.50
C GLN A 71 8.11 4.25 -15.54
N ARG A 72 7.56 5.39 -15.09
CA ARG A 72 8.34 6.64 -14.97
C ARG A 72 9.56 6.46 -14.10
N PHE A 73 9.40 5.83 -12.94
CA PHE A 73 10.52 5.55 -12.04
C PHE A 73 11.60 4.69 -12.72
N LYS A 74 11.21 3.65 -13.44
CA LYS A 74 12.15 2.80 -14.20
C LYS A 74 12.92 3.59 -15.25
N GLU A 75 12.26 4.46 -15.99
CA GLU A 75 12.90 5.28 -17.04
C GLU A 75 13.80 6.40 -16.50
N GLN A 76 13.53 6.88 -15.29
CA GLN A 76 14.27 7.99 -14.67
C GLN A 76 15.46 7.51 -13.84
N LYS A 77 15.34 6.39 -13.12
CA LYS A 77 16.36 5.89 -12.19
C LYS A 77 17.76 5.81 -12.80
N ASP A 78 17.86 5.34 -14.05
CA ASP A 78 19.16 5.18 -14.71
C ASP A 78 19.75 6.53 -15.14
N ARG A 79 18.91 7.50 -15.52
CA ARG A 79 19.33 8.86 -15.86
C ARG A 79 19.83 9.59 -14.63
N ASP A 80 19.06 9.57 -13.55
CA ASP A 80 19.40 10.25 -12.30
C ASP A 80 20.69 9.69 -11.70
N LEU A 81 20.84 8.36 -11.70
CA LEU A 81 22.06 7.70 -11.24
C LEU A 81 23.26 8.08 -12.11
N ARG A 82 23.10 8.09 -13.44
CA ARG A 82 24.16 8.46 -14.37
C ARG A 82 24.59 9.92 -14.18
N GLU A 83 23.65 10.83 -14.00
CA GLU A 83 23.93 12.24 -13.77
C GLU A 83 24.67 12.47 -12.44
N ALA A 84 24.23 11.80 -11.37
CA ALA A 84 24.91 11.84 -10.08
C ALA A 84 26.37 11.33 -10.18
N LEU A 85 26.59 10.22 -10.89
CA LEU A 85 27.93 9.67 -11.09
C LEU A 85 28.82 10.58 -11.94
N ILE A 86 28.27 11.19 -13.00
CA ILE A 86 28.99 12.18 -13.81
C ILE A 86 29.36 13.40 -12.96
N GLY A 87 28.41 13.94 -12.19
CA GLY A 87 28.65 15.07 -11.29
C GLY A 87 29.75 14.78 -10.27
N TYR A 88 29.73 13.58 -9.69
CA TYR A 88 30.80 13.13 -8.79
C TYR A 88 32.16 13.06 -9.50
N ALA A 89 32.23 12.45 -10.68
CA ALA A 89 33.47 12.34 -11.44
C ALA A 89 34.04 13.73 -11.82
N VAL A 90 33.20 14.65 -12.29
CA VAL A 90 33.59 16.03 -12.63
C VAL A 90 34.13 16.75 -11.40
N MET A 91 33.47 16.61 -10.25
CA MET A 91 33.93 17.21 -9.00
C MET A 91 35.29 16.65 -8.58
N GLN A 92 35.49 15.33 -8.63
CA GLN A 92 36.76 14.70 -8.29
C GLN A 92 37.90 15.14 -9.22
N ILE A 93 37.65 15.16 -10.52
CA ILE A 93 38.63 15.66 -11.52
C ILE A 93 38.98 17.12 -11.23
N SER A 94 37.99 17.95 -10.94
CA SER A 94 38.19 19.37 -10.61
C SER A 94 39.05 19.56 -9.37
N MET A 95 38.80 18.78 -8.30
CA MET A 95 39.61 18.82 -7.08
C MET A 95 41.06 18.43 -7.36
N CYS A 96 41.29 17.33 -8.09
CA CYS A 96 42.63 16.89 -8.47
C CYS A 96 43.38 17.96 -9.29
N LYS A 97 42.71 18.58 -10.28
CA LYS A 97 43.30 19.66 -11.09
C LYS A 97 43.66 20.87 -10.24
N LYS A 98 42.77 21.32 -9.35
CA LYS A 98 43.04 22.45 -8.43
C LYS A 98 44.22 22.17 -7.51
N VAL A 99 44.27 20.97 -6.91
CA VAL A 99 45.38 20.57 -6.02
C VAL A 99 46.71 20.54 -6.77
N CYS A 100 46.74 19.98 -7.98
CA CYS A 100 47.93 19.90 -8.81
C CYS A 100 48.45 21.30 -9.23
N ILE A 101 47.56 22.17 -9.70
CA ILE A 101 47.94 23.55 -10.08
C ILE A 101 48.51 24.30 -8.86
N THR A 102 47.88 24.14 -7.69
CA THR A 102 48.32 24.83 -6.47
C THR A 102 49.66 24.30 -5.96
N SER A 103 49.91 22.99 -6.02
CA SER A 103 51.20 22.41 -5.60
C SER A 103 52.34 22.79 -6.54
N VAL A 104 52.11 22.74 -7.86
CA VAL A 104 53.11 23.16 -8.87
C VAL A 104 53.42 24.65 -8.75
N GLY A 105 52.40 25.51 -8.58
CA GLY A 105 52.61 26.95 -8.37
C GLY A 105 53.48 27.26 -7.16
N ARG A 106 53.24 26.58 -6.02
CA ARG A 106 54.09 26.72 -4.82
C ARG A 106 55.52 26.25 -5.05
N LEU A 107 55.72 25.18 -5.82
CA LEU A 107 57.07 24.69 -6.15
C LEU A 107 57.83 25.70 -7.01
N VAL A 108 57.19 26.23 -8.06
CA VAL A 108 57.78 27.26 -8.94
C VAL A 108 58.15 28.50 -8.14
N GLN A 109 57.28 28.96 -7.24
CA GLN A 109 57.58 30.12 -6.40
C GLN A 109 58.75 29.86 -5.44
N LYS A 110 58.85 28.65 -4.89
CA LYS A 110 59.97 28.27 -4.02
C LYS A 110 61.29 28.19 -4.78
N ILE A 111 61.29 27.66 -6.01
CA ILE A 111 62.46 27.66 -6.89
C ILE A 111 62.88 29.10 -7.23
N GLY A 112 61.93 29.97 -7.58
CA GLY A 112 62.20 31.38 -7.87
C GLY A 112 62.87 32.10 -6.70
N LEU A 113 62.36 31.91 -5.48
CA LEU A 113 62.96 32.49 -4.27
C LEU A 113 64.38 31.97 -3.99
N LEU A 114 64.64 30.68 -4.24
CA LEU A 114 65.98 30.10 -4.11
C LEU A 114 66.96 30.69 -5.13
N LEU A 115 66.55 30.84 -6.38
CA LEU A 115 67.38 31.45 -7.42
C LEU A 115 67.70 32.92 -7.10
N SER A 116 66.71 33.70 -6.64
CA SER A 116 66.94 35.08 -6.20
C SER A 116 67.91 35.16 -5.01
N SER A 117 67.80 34.24 -4.05
CA SER A 117 68.71 34.16 -2.88
C SER A 117 70.14 33.74 -3.26
N LEU A 118 70.29 32.85 -4.25
CA LEU A 118 71.59 32.47 -4.80
C LEU A 118 72.23 33.63 -5.58
N ALA A 119 71.44 34.36 -6.37
CA ALA A 119 71.90 35.52 -7.11
C ALA A 119 72.39 36.65 -6.18
N THR A 120 71.67 36.94 -5.09
CA THR A 120 72.13 37.94 -4.12
C THR A 120 73.39 37.51 -3.36
N ARG A 121 73.55 36.21 -3.06
CA ARG A 121 74.80 35.69 -2.47
C ARG A 121 76.01 35.80 -3.40
N SER A 122 75.83 35.68 -4.71
CA SER A 122 76.92 35.76 -5.68
C SER A 122 77.42 37.19 -5.95
N VAL A 123 76.66 38.22 -5.56
CA VAL A 123 77.01 39.64 -5.79
C VAL A 123 77.61 40.30 -4.54
N SER A 124 77.47 39.69 -3.36
CA SER A 124 78.03 40.18 -2.08
C SER A 124 79.31 39.47 -1.61
N GLY A 125 79.92 38.63 -2.44
CA GLY A 125 81.23 37.98 -2.18
C GLY A 125 82.24 38.38 -3.24
#